data_AF-A0A0S2SGB0-F1
#
_entry.id   AF-A0A0S2SGB0-F1
#
_cell.length_a   1.000
_cell.length_b   1.000
_cell.length_c   1.000
_cell.angle_alpha   90.00
_cell.angle_beta   90.00
_cell.angle_gamma   90.00
#
_symmetry.space_group_name_H-M   'P 1'
#
loop_
_entity.id
_entity.type
_entity.pdbx_description
1 polymer ?
#
loop_
_entity_poly.entity_id
_entity_poly.type
_entity_poly.pdbx_seq_one_letter_code
_entity_poly.pdbx_strand_id
1 'polypeptide(L)' 'MDLNAAQIFATIVDRGSFTAAAALGMTKATVSRRMADLERHLGVRLLYR' A
#
# COMPACT_ATOMS: atom_id res chain seq x y z
N MET A 1 -7.47 -3.69 -12.37
CA MET A 1 -6.74 -2.52 -11.85
C MET A 1 -7.38 -2.15 -10.52
N ASP A 2 -6.76 -2.53 -9.41
CA ASP A 2 -7.28 -2.26 -8.07
C ASP A 2 -7.00 -0.81 -7.64
N LEU A 3 -7.96 0.07 -7.91
CA LEU A 3 -7.88 1.50 -7.54
C LEU A 3 -7.60 1.70 -6.04
N ASN A 4 -8.14 0.81 -5.21
CA ASN A 4 -7.92 0.80 -3.76
C ASN A 4 -6.42 0.64 -3.41
N ALA A 5 -5.68 -0.20 -4.12
CA ALA A 5 -4.27 -0.42 -3.85
C ALA A 5 -3.43 0.81 -4.23
N ALA A 6 -3.76 1.46 -5.34
CA ALA A 6 -3.12 2.72 -5.75
C ALA A 6 -3.40 3.85 -4.75
N GLN A 7 -4.62 3.96 -4.23
CA GLN A 7 -4.96 4.96 -3.19
C GLN A 7 -4.20 4.71 -1.88
N ILE A 8 -4.10 3.45 -1.45
CA ILE A 8 -3.30 3.08 -0.28
C ILE A 8 -1.84 3.44 -0.52
N PHE A 9 -1.30 3.15 -1.72
CA PHE A 9 0.07 3.49 -2.08
C PHE A 9 0.34 4.99 -2.05
N ALA A 10 -0.51 5.78 -2.71
CA ALA A 10 -0.42 7.23 -2.67
C ALA A 10 -0.44 7.74 -1.23
N THR A 11 -1.30 7.20 -0.37
CA THR A 11 -1.38 7.59 1.05
C THR A 11 -0.13 7.22 1.85
N ILE A 12 0.48 6.06 1.59
CA ILE A 12 1.71 5.64 2.27
C ILE A 12 2.91 6.46 1.82
N VAL A 13 3.01 6.76 0.52
CA VAL A 13 4.08 7.59 -0.03
C VAL A 13 3.95 9.03 0.44
N ASP A 14 2.74 9.60 0.37
CA ASP A 14 2.46 10.97 0.81
C ASP A 14 2.77 11.18 2.29
N ARG A 15 2.42 10.21 3.14
CA ARG A 15 2.69 10.26 4.58
C ARG A 15 4.00 9.59 5.01
N GLY A 16 4.77 9.02 4.07
CA GLY A 16 6.05 8.33 4.32
C GLY A 16 6.00 7.13 5.26
N SER A 17 4.83 6.55 5.56
CA SER A 17 4.70 5.50 6.58
C SER A 17 3.58 4.52 6.30
N PHE A 18 3.85 3.21 6.46
CA PHE A 18 2.82 2.17 6.44
C PHE A 18 1.70 2.39 7.46
N THR A 19 2.01 3.09 8.55
CA THR A 19 1.05 3.45 9.60
C THR A 19 0.01 4.46 9.10
N ALA A 20 0.32 5.24 8.06
CA ALA A 20 -0.63 6.14 7.43
C ALA A 20 -1.79 5.40 6.76
N ALA A 21 -1.53 4.25 6.16
CA ALA A 21 -2.59 3.42 5.58
C ALA A 21 -3.52 2.82 6.65
N ALA A 22 -3.08 2.75 7.91
CA ALA A 22 -3.97 2.38 9.01
C ALA A 22 -5.04 3.46 9.27
N ALA A 23 -4.78 4.72 8.90
CA ALA A 23 -5.77 5.80 8.97
C ALA A 23 -6.94 5.60 7.99
N LEU A 24 -6.78 4.76 6.96
CA LEU A 24 -7.85 4.34 6.06
C LEU A 24 -8.72 3.21 6.66
N GLY A 25 -8.57 2.90 7.95
CA GLY A 25 -9.30 1.82 8.63
C GLY A 25 -8.81 0.41 8.24
N MET A 26 -7.64 0.31 7.61
CA MET A 26 -7.09 -0.96 7.16
C MET A 26 -6.05 -1.47 8.14
N THR A 27 -6.11 -2.76 8.49
CA THR A 27 -5.08 -3.37 9.32
C THR A 27 -3.75 -3.45 8.57
N LYS A 28 -2.63 -3.42 9.29
CA LYS A 28 -1.28 -3.55 8.73
C LYS A 28 -1.12 -4.81 7.86
N ALA A 29 -1.83 -5.89 8.21
CA ALA A 29 -1.86 -7.14 7.44
C ALA A 29 -2.57 -6.97 6.08
N THR A 30 -3.71 -6.29 6.05
CA THR A 30 -4.45 -5.99 4.81
C THR A 30 -3.66 -5.07 3.90
N VAL A 31 -3.01 -4.04 4.47
CA VAL A 31 -2.16 -3.11 3.73
C VAL A 31 -0.97 -3.83 3.11
N SER A 32 -0.27 -4.67 3.87
CA SER A 32 0.86 -5.47 3.38
C SER A 32 0.43 -6.39 2.24
N ARG A 33 -0.70 -7.08 2.38
CA ARG A 33 -1.22 -7.99 1.34
C ARG A 33 -1.59 -7.24 0.05
N ARG A 34 -2.30 -6.12 0.18
CA ARG A 34 -2.66 -5.25 -0.97
C ARG A 34 -1.45 -4.64 -1.64
N MET A 35 -0.43 -4.26 -0.88
CA MET A 35 0.84 -3.81 -1.44
C MET A 35 1.54 -4.93 -2.19
N ALA A 36 1.63 -6.12 -1.62
CA ALA A 36 2.25 -7.26 -2.29
C ALA A 36 1.51 -7.66 -3.57
N ASP A 37 0.18 -7.55 -3.61
CA ASP A 37 -0.60 -7.74 -4.84
C ASP A 37 -0.32 -6.65 -5.87
N LEU A 38 -0.23 -5.39 -5.44
CA LEU A 38 0.08 -4.25 -6.32
C LEU A 38 1.50 -4.34 -6.89
N GLU A 39 2.49 -4.63 -6.06
CA GLU A 39 3.88 -4.86 -6.46
C GLU A 39 3.99 -6.01 -7.45
N ARG A 40 3.24 -7.10 -7.23
CA ARG A 40 3.21 -8.24 -8.15
C ARG A 40 2.52 -7.90 -9.46
N HIS A 41 1.48 -7.07 -9.42
CA HIS A 41 0.76 -6.64 -10.61
C HIS A 41 1.56 -5.65 -11.46
N LEU A 42 2.29 -4.72 -10.83
CA LEU A 42 3.19 -3.79 -11.52
C LEU A 42 4.57 -4.40 -11.83
N GLY A 43 4.93 -5.51 -11.18
CA GLY A 43 6.26 -6.12 -11.31
C GLY A 43 7.39 -5.29 -10.68
N VAL A 44 7.06 -4.36 -9.79
CA VAL A 44 8.04 -3.44 -9.15
C VAL A 44 7.89 -3.49 -7.64
N ARG A 45 9.01 -3.34 -6.91
CA ARG A 45 8.96 -3.10 -5.46
C ARG A 45 8.75 -1.62 -5.21
N LEU A 46 7.66 -1.32 -4.52
CA LEU A 46 7.23 0.03 -4.21
C LEU A 46 7.72 0.46 -2.82
N LEU A 47 7.92 -0.49 -1.92
CA LEU A 47 8.40 -0.22 -0.56
C LEU A 47 9.71 -0.96 -0.27
N TYR A 48 10.74 -0.17 0.01
CA TYR A 48 11.97 -0.64 0.64
C TYR A 48 11.90 -0.26 2.12
N ARG A 49 12.20 -1.23 2.99
CA ARG A 49 12.24 -1.05 4.44
C ARG A 49 13.38 -0.13 4.88
#